data_AF-A0A6G2DDU1-F1
#
_entry.id   AF-A0A6G2DDU1-F1
#
_cell.length_a   1.000
_cell.length_b   1.000
_cell.length_c   1.000
_cell.angle_alpha   90.00
_cell.angle_beta   90.00
_cell.angle_gamma   90.00
#
_symmetry.space_group_name_H-M   'P 1'
#
loop_
_entity.id
_entity.type
_entity.pdbx_description
1 polymer ?
#
loop_
_entity_poly.entity_id
_entity_poly.type
_entity_poly.pdbx_seq_one_letter_code
_entity_poly.pdbx_strand_id
1 'polypeptide(L)'
;PFMMETSRAVLTQLGLEEVSSLENLSLADFPADVTVVAKGTPIFPRLNMEEEIAYIKEQMEGNKPAVEKEWNPDEVELKLNKDEIKFEDFDKVEIRVAEVKEVSKVEGSDKLLQFRLDAGDGEDRQILSGIAKYYPNEQELVGKKV
;
A
#
# COMPACT_ATOMS: atom_id res chain seq x y z
N PRO A 1 19.42 34.23 3.47
CA PRO A 1 20.45 33.38 2.81
C PRO A 1 20.11 31.89 2.99
N PHE A 2 20.05 31.12 1.90
CA PHE A 2 19.51 29.75 1.90
C PHE A 2 20.57 28.64 2.08
N MET A 3 21.86 28.94 1.81
CA MET A 3 22.98 28.00 2.00
C MET A 3 24.20 28.73 2.59
N MET A 4 24.30 28.75 3.91
CA MET A 4 25.36 29.48 4.64
C MET A 4 26.75 28.87 4.42
N GLU A 5 26.83 27.53 4.43
CA GLU A 5 28.10 26.80 4.32
C GLU A 5 28.68 26.85 2.90
N THR A 6 27.85 26.63 1.89
CA THR A 6 28.23 26.75 0.47
C THR A 6 28.74 28.16 0.15
N SER A 7 28.06 29.19 0.67
CA SER A 7 28.45 30.59 0.43
C SER A 7 29.84 30.91 0.98
N ARG A 8 30.17 30.37 2.16
CA ARG A 8 31.52 30.49 2.75
C ARG A 8 32.57 29.75 1.94
N ALA A 9 32.28 28.52 1.52
CA ALA A 9 33.21 27.72 0.72
C ALA A 9 33.57 28.41 -0.62
N VAL A 10 32.60 29.07 -1.26
CA VAL A 10 32.83 29.87 -2.48
C VAL A 10 33.77 31.06 -2.20
N LEU A 11 33.54 31.81 -1.11
CA LEU A 11 34.38 32.95 -0.72
C LEU A 11 35.82 32.51 -0.43
N THR A 12 35.99 31.41 0.30
CA THR A 12 37.32 30.83 0.59
C THR A 12 38.03 30.38 -0.68
N GLN A 13 37.32 29.78 -1.64
CA GLN A 13 37.92 29.36 -2.92
C GLN A 13 38.33 30.56 -3.80
N LEU A 14 37.61 31.67 -3.68
CA LEU A 14 37.96 32.95 -4.33
C LEU A 14 39.08 33.72 -3.60
N GLY A 15 39.54 33.23 -2.44
CA GLY A 15 40.59 33.88 -1.65
C GLY A 15 40.12 35.12 -0.89
N LEU A 16 38.81 35.26 -0.66
CA LEU A 16 38.19 36.39 0.04
C LEU A 16 37.90 36.03 1.50
N GLU A 17 37.98 37.01 2.40
CA GLU A 17 37.60 36.85 3.80
C GLU A 17 36.08 36.73 3.97
N GLU A 18 35.65 36.12 5.07
CA GLU A 18 34.24 35.91 5.36
C GLU A 18 33.54 37.25 5.62
N VAL A 19 32.59 37.60 4.76
CA VAL A 19 31.84 38.84 4.88
C VAL A 19 30.62 38.63 5.78
N SER A 20 30.58 39.35 6.90
CA SER A 20 29.50 39.27 7.89
C SER A 20 28.32 40.23 7.63
N SER A 21 28.48 41.22 6.74
CA SER A 21 27.43 42.18 6.36
C SER A 21 27.39 42.45 4.85
N LEU A 22 26.19 42.48 4.27
CA LEU A 22 25.96 42.66 2.83
C LEU A 22 25.63 44.11 2.42
N GLU A 23 25.75 45.06 3.34
CA GLU A 23 25.14 46.40 3.20
C GLU A 23 25.84 47.33 2.20
N ASN A 24 27.09 47.08 1.81
CA ASN A 24 27.88 47.96 0.91
C ASN A 24 28.64 47.20 -0.19
N LEU A 25 28.05 46.16 -0.76
CA LEU A 25 28.67 45.37 -1.84
C LEU A 25 28.40 45.98 -3.21
N SER A 26 29.44 46.21 -4.01
CA SER A 26 29.31 46.48 -5.45
C SER A 26 29.81 45.28 -6.27
N LEU A 27 29.21 45.06 -7.44
CA LEU A 27 29.45 43.88 -8.28
C LEU A 27 30.88 43.83 -8.87
N ALA A 28 31.64 44.92 -8.79
CA ALA A 28 32.97 45.06 -9.41
C ALA A 28 34.11 45.32 -8.42
N ASP A 29 33.87 45.32 -7.10
CA ASP A 29 34.89 45.56 -6.06
C ASP A 29 35.74 44.32 -5.73
N PHE A 30 36.16 43.57 -6.75
CA PHE A 30 37.08 42.45 -6.54
C PHE A 30 38.53 42.96 -6.45
N PRO A 31 39.28 42.69 -5.37
CA PRO A 31 40.63 43.24 -5.22
C PRO A 31 41.59 42.60 -6.21
N ALA A 32 42.40 43.41 -6.89
CA ALA A 32 43.33 42.94 -7.94
C ALA A 32 44.48 42.06 -7.40
N ASP A 33 44.72 42.06 -6.08
CA ASP A 33 45.81 41.33 -5.42
C ASP A 33 45.40 39.94 -4.86
N VAL A 34 44.20 39.44 -5.17
CA VAL A 34 43.72 38.15 -4.64
C VAL A 34 44.03 37.01 -5.61
N THR A 35 44.75 36.00 -5.14
CA THR A 35 45.02 34.78 -5.89
C THR A 35 43.93 33.75 -5.63
N VAL A 36 43.15 33.42 -6.67
CA VAL A 36 42.15 32.34 -6.61
C VAL A 36 42.87 31.01 -6.37
N VAL A 37 42.34 30.18 -5.46
CA VAL A 37 42.97 28.93 -5.05
C VAL A 37 43.16 28.00 -6.27
N ALA A 38 44.40 27.56 -6.52
CA ALA A 38 44.77 26.85 -7.76
C ALA A 38 44.15 25.45 -7.94
N LYS A 39 43.60 24.85 -6.87
CA LYS A 39 42.85 23.59 -6.90
C LYS A 39 41.57 23.72 -6.08
N GLY A 40 40.49 24.13 -6.74
CA GLY A 40 39.16 24.19 -6.13
C GLY A 40 38.57 22.80 -5.92
N THR A 41 38.12 22.50 -4.70
CA THR A 41 37.33 21.31 -4.41
C THR A 41 35.88 21.54 -4.88
N PRO A 42 35.25 20.63 -5.64
CA PRO A 42 33.86 20.78 -6.05
C PRO A 42 32.92 20.92 -4.84
N ILE A 43 32.28 22.09 -4.68
CA ILE A 43 31.40 22.40 -3.53
C ILE A 43 30.06 21.63 -3.62
N PHE A 44 29.65 21.26 -4.83
CA PHE A 44 28.50 20.40 -5.07
C PHE A 44 28.96 19.09 -5.71
N PRO A 45 29.50 18.15 -4.93
CA PRO A 45 29.75 16.80 -5.43
C PRO A 45 28.42 16.18 -5.88
N ARG A 46 28.47 15.31 -6.91
CA ARG A 46 27.27 14.62 -7.36
C ARG A 46 26.76 13.71 -6.24
N LEU A 47 25.47 13.80 -5.98
CA LEU A 47 24.80 12.99 -4.97
C LEU A 47 24.92 11.50 -5.33
N ASN A 48 25.49 10.69 -4.44
CA ASN A 48 25.50 9.24 -4.60
C ASN A 48 24.15 8.69 -4.13
N MET A 49 23.36 8.18 -5.07
CA MET A 49 21.98 7.76 -4.80
C MET A 49 21.91 6.64 -3.75
N GLU A 50 22.93 5.79 -3.64
CA GLU A 50 22.93 4.61 -2.76
C GLU A 50 23.06 4.97 -1.27
N GLU A 51 23.94 5.91 -0.93
CA GLU A 51 24.18 6.34 0.45
C GLU A 51 23.00 7.15 0.99
N GLU A 52 22.36 7.95 0.13
CA GLU A 52 21.16 8.71 0.48
C GLU A 52 19.93 7.82 0.64
N ILE A 53 19.76 6.78 -0.19
CA ILE A 53 18.68 5.80 0.01
C ILE A 53 18.86 5.08 1.36
N ALA A 54 20.10 4.81 1.78
CA ALA A 54 20.39 4.24 3.08
C ALA A 54 20.11 5.22 4.23
N TYR A 55 20.55 6.47 4.11
CA TYR A 55 20.32 7.52 5.11
C TYR A 55 18.82 7.85 5.27
N ILE A 56 18.09 7.93 4.15
CA ILE A 56 16.65 8.15 4.13
C ILE A 56 15.90 6.96 4.76
N LYS A 57 16.31 5.71 4.49
CA LYS A 57 15.74 4.53 5.15
C LYS A 57 15.96 4.54 6.66
N GLU A 58 17.16 4.90 7.10
CA GLU A 58 17.52 4.98 8.52
C GLU A 58 16.74 6.09 9.25
N GLN A 59 16.56 7.26 8.61
CA GLN A 59 15.75 8.36 9.15
C GLN A 59 14.24 8.05 9.12
N MET A 60 13.76 7.21 8.19
CA MET A 60 12.36 6.76 8.16
C MET A 60 12.03 5.66 9.21
N GLU A 61 13.02 4.90 9.70
CA GLU A 61 12.79 3.89 10.75
C GLU A 61 12.57 4.50 12.15
N GLY A 62 13.07 5.71 12.40
CA GLY A 62 13.00 6.38 13.71
C GLY A 62 11.65 7.04 14.04
N ASN A 63 10.77 7.27 13.05
CA ASN A 63 9.50 7.97 13.27
C ASN A 63 8.36 7.34 12.44
N LYS A 64 7.89 6.16 12.86
CA LYS A 64 6.64 5.56 12.36
C LYS A 64 5.43 6.17 13.10
N PRO A 65 4.62 7.05 12.48
CA PRO A 65 3.18 6.97 12.72
C PRO A 65 2.71 5.59 12.22
N ALA A 66 1.78 4.98 12.94
CA ALA A 66 1.21 3.69 12.58
C ALA A 66 0.61 3.77 11.17
N VAL A 67 1.31 3.19 10.20
CA VAL A 67 0.83 3.03 8.82
C VAL A 67 -0.32 2.03 8.88
N GLU A 68 -1.54 2.54 8.71
CA GLU A 68 -2.69 1.73 8.32
C GLU A 68 -2.28 0.94 7.07
N LYS A 69 -2.36 -0.39 7.15
CA LYS A 69 -2.10 -1.25 6.00
C LYS A 69 -3.12 -0.93 4.92
N GLU A 70 -2.71 -0.14 3.93
CA GLU A 70 -3.41 -0.03 2.65
C GLU A 70 -3.47 -1.43 2.04
N TRP A 71 -4.69 -1.95 1.91
CA TRP A 71 -4.95 -3.23 1.27
C TRP A 71 -4.71 -3.06 -0.23
N ASN A 72 -3.56 -3.55 -0.71
CA ASN A 72 -3.18 -3.51 -2.11
C ASN A 72 -3.56 -4.84 -2.79
N PRO A 73 -4.57 -4.87 -3.67
CA PRO A 73 -5.05 -6.12 -4.29
C PRO A 73 -4.04 -6.78 -5.24
N ASP A 74 -3.01 -6.05 -5.69
CA ASP A 74 -2.00 -6.55 -6.65
C ASP A 74 -0.91 -7.44 -6.03
N GLU A 75 -0.73 -7.42 -4.71
CA GLU A 75 0.27 -8.25 -4.00
C GLU A 75 -0.31 -9.55 -3.41
N VAL A 76 -1.59 -9.84 -3.66
CA VAL A 76 -2.23 -11.04 -3.13
C VAL A 76 -1.85 -12.25 -4.00
N GLU A 77 -0.76 -12.93 -3.63
CA GLU A 77 -0.44 -14.25 -4.18
C GLU A 77 -1.54 -15.26 -3.81
N LEU A 78 -2.39 -15.58 -4.78
CA LEU A 78 -3.42 -16.61 -4.66
C LEU A 78 -2.75 -17.99 -4.60
N LYS A 79 -2.51 -18.49 -3.39
CA LYS A 79 -2.02 -19.86 -3.17
C LYS A 79 -3.13 -20.87 -3.48
N LEU A 80 -3.18 -21.32 -4.73
CA LEU A 80 -4.06 -22.41 -5.17
C LEU A 80 -3.46 -23.75 -4.75
N ASN A 81 -4.05 -24.41 -3.75
CA ASN A 81 -3.56 -25.69 -3.21
C ASN A 81 -4.09 -26.92 -3.98
N LYS A 82 -4.81 -26.74 -5.10
CA LYS A 82 -5.45 -27.81 -5.88
C LYS A 82 -5.03 -27.72 -7.34
N ASP A 83 -4.96 -28.89 -7.98
CA ASP A 83 -4.73 -28.99 -9.41
C ASP A 83 -5.84 -28.30 -10.21
N GLU A 84 -5.47 -27.76 -11.37
CA GLU A 84 -6.40 -27.11 -12.29
C GLU A 84 -7.44 -28.12 -12.82
N ILE A 85 -8.71 -27.73 -12.79
CA ILE A 85 -9.78 -28.51 -13.43
C ILE A 85 -9.93 -28.09 -14.88
N LYS A 86 -10.35 -29.01 -15.75
CA LYS A 86 -10.65 -28.67 -17.14
C LYS A 86 -11.93 -27.84 -17.23
N PHE A 87 -11.99 -26.93 -18.20
CA PHE A 87 -13.18 -26.11 -18.45
C PHE A 87 -14.44 -26.96 -18.69
N GLU A 88 -14.31 -28.10 -19.38
CA GLU A 88 -15.42 -29.04 -19.63
C GLU A 88 -16.05 -29.58 -18.34
N ASP A 89 -15.30 -29.68 -17.25
CA ASP A 89 -15.82 -30.15 -15.96
C ASP A 89 -16.55 -29.05 -15.20
N PHE A 90 -16.14 -27.78 -15.41
CA PHE A 90 -16.87 -26.62 -14.90
C PHE A 90 -18.18 -26.41 -15.66
N ASP A 91 -18.19 -26.56 -16.98
CA ASP A 91 -19.38 -26.38 -17.84
C ASP A 91 -20.49 -27.40 -17.54
N LYS A 92 -20.14 -28.59 -17.04
CA LYS A 92 -21.13 -29.60 -16.59
C LYS A 92 -21.88 -29.18 -15.32
N VAL A 93 -21.36 -28.22 -14.55
CA VAL A 93 -21.94 -27.79 -13.28
C VAL A 93 -22.74 -26.51 -13.49
N GLU A 94 -24.03 -26.58 -13.22
CA GLU A 94 -24.90 -25.41 -13.25
C GLU A 94 -24.92 -24.71 -11.88
N ILE A 95 -24.22 -23.57 -11.78
CA ILE A 95 -24.21 -22.72 -10.59
C ILE A 95 -25.21 -21.59 -10.80
N ARG A 96 -26.23 -21.51 -9.94
CA ARG A 96 -27.25 -20.47 -9.95
C ARG A 96 -27.36 -19.81 -8.60
N VAL A 97 -27.73 -18.54 -8.61
CA VAL A 97 -28.06 -17.78 -7.40
C VAL A 97 -29.52 -17.98 -7.07
N ALA A 98 -29.82 -18.38 -5.84
CA ALA A 98 -31.15 -18.58 -5.33
C ALA A 98 -31.43 -17.69 -4.11
N GLU A 99 -32.68 -17.30 -3.93
CA GLU A 99 -33.14 -16.53 -2.78
C GLU A 99 -33.68 -17.47 -1.70
N VAL A 100 -33.25 -17.28 -0.45
CA VAL A 100 -33.76 -18.05 0.69
C VAL A 100 -35.14 -17.54 1.10
N LYS A 101 -36.17 -18.38 0.92
CA LYS A 101 -37.54 -18.09 1.36
C LYS A 101 -37.78 -18.49 2.81
N GLU A 102 -37.35 -19.69 3.18
CA GLU A 102 -37.56 -20.24 4.53
C GLU A 102 -36.35 -21.06 4.98
N VAL A 103 -36.06 -21.01 6.28
CA VAL A 103 -35.06 -21.86 6.93
C VAL A 103 -35.63 -22.45 8.20
N SER A 104 -35.44 -23.76 8.39
CA SER A 104 -35.81 -24.47 9.61
C SER A 104 -34.73 -25.46 10.03
N LYS A 105 -34.61 -25.70 11.34
CA LYS A 105 -33.78 -26.80 11.84
C LYS A 105 -34.40 -28.15 11.50
N VAL A 106 -33.54 -29.09 11.12
CA VAL A 106 -33.97 -30.48 10.89
C VAL A 106 -34.11 -31.18 12.25
N GLU A 107 -35.31 -31.71 12.53
CA GLU A 107 -35.54 -32.52 13.73
C GLU A 107 -34.62 -33.75 13.73
N GLY A 108 -33.77 -33.86 14.75
CA GLY A 108 -32.81 -34.97 14.89
C GLY A 108 -31.38 -34.66 14.43
N SER A 109 -31.06 -33.45 13.97
CA SER A 109 -29.68 -33.06 13.66
C SER A 109 -29.37 -31.62 14.03
N ASP A 110 -28.49 -31.43 15.02
CA ASP A 110 -28.01 -30.10 15.46
C ASP A 110 -27.08 -29.40 14.45
N LYS A 111 -26.72 -30.09 13.35
CA LYS A 111 -25.78 -29.58 12.33
C LYS A 111 -26.49 -29.16 11.05
N LEU A 112 -27.73 -29.60 10.82
CA LEU A 112 -28.42 -29.44 9.55
C LEU A 112 -29.50 -28.37 9.64
N LEU A 113 -29.50 -27.46 8.67
CA LEU A 113 -30.58 -26.53 8.38
C LEU A 113 -31.23 -26.93 7.06
N GLN A 114 -32.56 -26.93 7.04
CA GLN A 114 -33.38 -27.11 5.85
C GLN A 114 -33.72 -25.75 5.27
N PHE A 115 -33.39 -25.54 4.00
CA PHE A 115 -33.69 -24.32 3.27
C PHE A 115 -34.73 -24.60 2.20
N ARG A 116 -35.64 -23.64 2.04
CA ARG A 116 -36.49 -23.51 0.86
C ARG A 116 -35.96 -22.33 0.04
N LEU A 117 -35.47 -22.61 -1.16
CA LEU A 117 -34.79 -21.67 -2.05
C LEU A 117 -35.60 -21.46 -3.33
N ASP A 118 -35.70 -20.23 -3.78
CA ASP A 118 -36.24 -19.86 -5.09
C ASP A 118 -35.08 -19.49 -6.03
N ALA A 119 -34.83 -20.34 -7.02
CA ALA A 119 -33.77 -20.15 -8.03
C ALA A 119 -34.29 -19.48 -9.32
N GLY A 120 -35.52 -18.97 -9.32
CA GLY A 120 -36.18 -18.42 -10.51
C GLY A 120 -36.71 -19.47 -11.48
N ASP A 121 -36.75 -20.75 -11.07
CA ASP A 121 -37.30 -21.88 -11.84
C ASP A 121 -38.83 -21.99 -11.76
N GLY A 122 -39.48 -21.11 -10.98
CA GLY A 122 -40.92 -21.14 -10.73
C GLY A 122 -41.36 -22.12 -9.64
N GLU A 123 -40.49 -23.05 -9.22
CA GLU A 123 -40.70 -23.95 -8.10
C GLU A 123 -39.61 -23.77 -7.03
N ASP A 124 -40.02 -23.82 -5.77
CA ASP A 124 -39.12 -23.77 -4.62
C ASP A 124 -38.36 -25.10 -4.48
N ARG A 125 -37.03 -25.02 -4.37
CA ARG A 125 -36.17 -26.18 -4.14
C ARG A 125 -35.88 -26.33 -2.64
N GLN A 126 -35.88 -27.56 -2.17
CA GLN A 126 -35.45 -27.89 -0.82
C GLN A 126 -34.00 -28.37 -0.81
N ILE A 127 -33.16 -27.76 0.04
CA ILE A 127 -31.80 -28.23 0.30
C ILE A 127 -31.54 -28.38 1.80
N LEU A 128 -30.60 -29.26 2.15
CA LEU A 128 -30.12 -29.43 3.52
C LEU A 128 -28.65 -28.98 3.56
N SER A 129 -28.32 -28.05 4.45
CA SER A 129 -26.95 -27.57 4.62
C SER A 129 -26.44 -27.78 6.04
N GLY A 130 -25.19 -28.24 6.15
CA GLY A 130 -24.49 -28.56 7.40
C GLY A 130 -23.96 -27.35 8.19
N ILE A 131 -24.56 -26.18 8.00
CA ILE A 131 -24.03 -24.90 8.50
C ILE A 131 -24.69 -24.40 9.79
N ALA A 132 -25.55 -25.21 10.42
CA ALA A 132 -26.33 -24.80 11.61
C ALA A 132 -25.45 -24.27 12.77
N LYS A 133 -24.22 -24.78 12.90
CA LYS A 133 -23.26 -24.35 13.93
C LYS A 133 -22.67 -22.96 13.68
N TYR A 134 -22.57 -22.55 12.44
CA TYR A 134 -21.98 -21.28 12.04
C TYR A 134 -23.03 -20.16 11.99
N TYR A 135 -24.30 -20.53 11.81
CA TYR A 135 -25.43 -19.62 11.81
C TYR A 135 -26.42 -19.99 12.92
N PRO A 136 -26.15 -19.57 14.17
CA PRO A 136 -27.05 -19.84 15.29
C PRO A 136 -28.43 -19.20 15.10
N ASN A 137 -28.50 -18.09 14.36
CA ASN A 137 -29.73 -17.40 13.98
C ASN A 137 -30.12 -17.75 12.52
N GLU A 138 -30.88 -18.81 12.34
CA GLU A 138 -31.30 -19.29 11.00
C GLU A 138 -32.17 -18.27 10.23
N GLN A 139 -32.90 -17.43 10.96
CA GLN A 139 -33.74 -16.36 10.39
C GLN A 139 -32.93 -15.28 9.69
N GLU A 140 -31.65 -15.10 10.02
CA GLU A 140 -30.77 -14.15 9.31
C GLU A 140 -30.40 -14.59 7.90
N LEU A 141 -30.67 -15.86 7.57
CA LEU A 141 -30.44 -16.40 6.24
C LEU A 141 -31.64 -16.18 5.32
N VAL A 142 -32.83 -15.90 5.87
CA VAL A 142 -34.04 -15.59 5.09
C VAL A 142 -33.88 -14.27 4.34
N GLY A 143 -34.18 -14.28 3.04
CA GLY A 143 -34.02 -13.13 2.14
C GLY A 143 -32.60 -12.91 1.61
N LYS A 144 -31.61 -13.73 2.02
CA LYS A 144 -30.27 -13.69 1.42
C LYS A 144 -30.27 -14.41 0.07
N LYS A 145 -29.44 -13.92 -0.84
CA LYS A 145 -29.14 -14.56 -2.12
C LYS A 145 -27.87 -15.39 -1.96
N VAL A 146 -27.96 -16.69 -2.25
CA VAL A 146 -26.90 -17.69 -2.09
C VAL A 146 -26.69 -18.50 -3.35
#